data_AF-A0A537RCW6-F1
#
_entry.id   AF-A0A537RCW6-F1
#
_cell.length_a   1.000
_cell.length_b   1.000
_cell.length_c   1.000
_cell.angle_alpha   90.00
_cell.angle_beta   90.00
_cell.angle_gamma   90.00
#
_symmetry.space_group_name_H-M   'P 1'
#
loop_
_entity.id
_entity.type
_entity.pdbx_description
1 polymer ?
#
loop_
_entity_poly.entity_id
_entity_poly.type
_entity_poly.pdbx_seq_one_letter_code
_entity_poly.pdbx_strand_id
1 'polypeptide(L)'
;MARITVEDCVDKVANRFDLVLLAAHRARALSKGAAITIEQDNDKPAVIALREIAEQTIPAGDMREGLIHSIQKQVEIDEPEAVAAPVLPHALRPMLGRDDPSIDAKIDTMSEEALLRALEQQVPEEPSFKGEGPSGAPQGRRYERFAAGHDGS
;
A
#
# COMPACT_ATOMS: atom_id res chain seq x y z
N MET A 1 14.84 22.09 -19.30
CA MET A 1 14.82 20.75 -18.67
C MET A 1 16.18 20.50 -18.09
N ALA A 2 16.31 20.74 -16.79
CA ALA A 2 17.55 20.61 -16.06
C ALA A 2 17.97 19.14 -15.94
N ARG A 3 19.28 18.89 -16.06
CA ARG A 3 19.86 17.56 -15.82
C ARG A 3 20.14 17.44 -14.32
N ILE A 4 19.45 16.54 -13.64
CA ILE A 4 19.68 16.20 -12.23
C ILE A 4 20.30 14.81 -12.12
N THR A 5 21.22 14.64 -11.18
CA THR A 5 21.85 13.36 -10.89
C THR A 5 21.34 12.83 -9.55
N VAL A 6 21.40 11.50 -9.36
CA VAL A 6 20.86 10.87 -8.14
C VAL A 6 21.81 11.11 -6.96
N GLU A 7 23.09 11.30 -7.26
CA GLU A 7 24.18 11.60 -6.35
C GLU A 7 23.88 12.87 -5.53
N ASP A 8 23.37 13.92 -6.19
CA ASP A 8 23.01 15.19 -5.53
C ASP A 8 21.97 15.01 -4.41
N CYS A 9 21.09 14.02 -4.57
CA CYS A 9 19.98 13.74 -3.66
C CYS A 9 20.32 12.70 -2.57
N VAL A 10 21.18 11.73 -2.86
CA VAL A 10 21.50 10.62 -1.93
C VAL A 10 22.27 11.10 -0.70
N ASP A 11 23.07 12.16 -0.83
CA ASP A 11 23.73 12.79 0.32
C ASP A 11 22.75 13.36 1.36
N LYS A 12 21.50 13.64 0.94
CA LYS A 12 20.48 14.34 1.72
C LYS A 12 19.48 13.32 2.28
N VAL A 13 19.20 12.27 1.51
CA VAL A 13 18.40 11.12 1.92
C VAL A 13 19.18 9.85 1.62
N ALA A 14 19.80 9.27 2.65
CA ALA A 14 20.68 8.11 2.51
C ALA A 14 19.98 6.88 1.89
N ASN A 15 18.70 6.69 2.18
CA ASN A 15 17.90 5.62 1.60
C ASN A 15 17.31 6.04 0.24
N ARG A 16 17.72 5.34 -0.82
CA ARG A 16 17.24 5.58 -2.20
C ARG A 16 15.74 5.34 -2.36
N PHE A 17 15.17 4.38 -1.63
CA PHE A 17 13.73 4.12 -1.68
C PHE A 17 12.94 5.26 -1.03
N ASP A 18 13.41 5.74 0.13
CA ASP A 18 12.83 6.91 0.80
C ASP A 18 12.93 8.14 -0.08
N LEU A 19 14.06 8.35 -0.77
CA LEU A 19 14.22 9.45 -1.71
C LEU A 19 13.12 9.43 -2.78
N VAL A 20 12.91 8.29 -3.43
CA VAL A 20 11.87 8.14 -4.45
C VAL A 20 10.49 8.38 -3.86
N LEU A 21 10.21 7.87 -2.66
CA LEU A 21 8.92 8.01 -2.00
C LEU A 21 8.61 9.47 -1.63
N LEU A 22 9.57 10.17 -1.03
CA LEU A 22 9.45 11.59 -0.65
C LEU A 22 9.32 12.48 -1.88
N ALA A 23 10.16 12.25 -2.89
CA ALA A 23 10.10 12.98 -4.16
C ALA A 23 8.75 12.77 -4.86
N ALA A 24 8.21 11.54 -4.87
CA ALA A 24 6.91 11.25 -5.46
C ALA A 24 5.77 11.96 -4.69
N HIS A 25 5.81 11.96 -3.35
CA HIS A 25 4.84 12.68 -2.53
C HIS A 25 4.88 14.19 -2.82
N ARG A 26 6.09 14.77 -2.84
CA ARG A 26 6.28 16.19 -3.14
C ARG A 26 5.85 16.55 -4.57
N ALA A 27 6.21 15.74 -5.56
CA ALA A 27 5.80 15.92 -6.95
C ALA A 27 4.28 15.91 -7.12
N ARG A 28 3.56 15.06 -6.37
CA ARG A 28 2.08 15.07 -6.37
C ARG A 28 1.53 16.35 -5.76
N ALA A 29 2.13 16.88 -4.70
CA ALA A 29 1.74 18.17 -4.13
C ALA A 29 1.94 19.31 -5.14
N LEU A 30 3.08 19.33 -5.83
CA LEU A 30 3.37 20.29 -6.90
C LEU A 30 2.36 20.18 -8.06
N SER A 31 2.01 18.97 -8.48
CA SER A 31 0.97 18.76 -9.50
C SER A 31 -0.42 19.24 -9.06
N LYS A 32 -0.68 19.31 -7.74
CA LYS A 32 -1.91 19.89 -7.16
C LYS A 32 -1.85 21.42 -7.01
N GLY A 33 -0.75 22.05 -7.43
CA GLY A 33 -0.56 23.50 -7.34
C GLY A 33 0.12 23.99 -6.05
N ALA A 34 0.84 23.11 -5.33
CA ALA A 34 1.69 23.57 -4.23
C ALA A 34 2.79 24.52 -4.73
N ALA A 35 3.16 25.49 -3.89
CA ALA A 35 4.19 26.47 -4.21
C ALA A 35 5.56 25.80 -4.42
N ILE A 36 6.26 26.23 -5.47
CA ILE A 36 7.63 25.83 -5.79
C ILE A 36 8.59 26.78 -5.05
N THR A 37 9.68 26.24 -4.52
CA THR A 37 10.69 27.01 -3.75
C THR A 37 11.96 27.33 -4.55
N ILE A 38 12.09 26.77 -5.74
CA ILE A 38 13.24 26.93 -6.65
C ILE A 38 12.83 27.66 -7.94
N GLU A 39 13.82 28.12 -8.70
CA GLU A 39 13.58 28.77 -9.99
C GLU A 39 12.95 27.80 -11.01
N GLN A 40 11.87 28.25 -11.64
CA GLN A 40 11.07 27.43 -12.54
C GLN A 40 11.70 27.34 -13.93
N ASP A 41 12.36 26.21 -14.22
CA ASP A 41 13.04 25.97 -15.51
C ASP A 41 12.26 25.04 -16.46
N ASN A 42 10.93 25.25 -16.55
CA ASN A 42 9.98 24.41 -17.32
C ASN A 42 10.12 22.89 -17.05
N ASP A 43 10.57 22.52 -15.84
CA ASP A 43 10.78 21.15 -15.43
C ASP A 43 9.47 20.47 -15.03
N LYS A 44 9.43 19.14 -15.16
CA LYS A 44 8.31 18.34 -14.66
C LYS A 44 8.28 18.38 -13.12
N PRO A 45 7.10 18.24 -12.47
CA PRO A 45 6.99 18.24 -11.01
C PRO A 45 7.91 17.26 -10.30
N ALA A 46 8.20 16.10 -10.91
CA ALA A 46 9.14 15.12 -10.38
C ALA A 46 10.59 15.63 -10.34
N VAL A 47 11.03 16.35 -11.38
CA VAL A 47 12.37 16.92 -11.45
C VAL A 47 12.50 18.11 -10.49
N ILE A 48 11.46 18.95 -10.41
CA ILE A 48 11.39 20.04 -9.44
C ILE A 48 11.51 19.50 -8.00
N ALA A 49 10.76 18.45 -7.66
CA ALA A 49 10.83 17.84 -6.33
C ALA A 49 12.23 17.32 -5.99
N LEU A 50 12.93 16.68 -6.93
CA LEU A 50 14.31 16.21 -6.72
C LEU A 50 15.29 17.38 -6.55
N ARG A 51 15.09 18.47 -7.29
CA ARG A 51 15.89 19.70 -7.14
C ARG A 51 15.66 20.37 -5.79
N GLU A 52 14.42 20.45 -5.31
CA GLU A 52 14.12 20.96 -3.97
C GLU A 52 14.79 20.13 -2.86
N ILE A 53 14.92 18.81 -3.04
CA ILE A 53 15.65 17.93 -2.11
C ILE A 53 17.16 18.16 -2.21
N ALA A 54 17.71 18.27 -3.42
CA ALA A 54 19.14 18.47 -3.65
C ALA A 54 19.63 19.83 -3.11
N GLU A 55 18.85 20.88 -3.35
CA GLU A 55 19.10 22.26 -2.90
C GLU A 55 18.69 22.48 -1.43
N GLN A 56 18.08 21.49 -0.78
CA GLN A 56 17.58 21.54 0.61
C GLN A 56 16.64 22.72 0.89
N THR A 57 15.95 23.24 -0.13
CA THR A 57 14.96 24.34 0.05
C THR A 57 13.78 23.89 0.89
N ILE A 58 13.49 22.59 0.88
CA ILE A 58 12.55 21.95 1.78
C ILE A 58 13.29 20.78 2.43
N PRO A 59 13.37 20.72 3.76
CA PRO A 59 14.06 19.65 4.44
C PRO A 59 13.29 18.33 4.27
N ALA A 60 14.03 17.23 4.11
CA ALA A 60 13.44 15.90 3.94
C ALA A 60 12.60 15.46 5.15
N GLY A 61 12.87 16.02 6.34
CA GLY A 61 12.07 15.82 7.56
C GLY A 61 10.62 16.29 7.36
N ASP A 62 10.42 17.54 6.97
CA ASP A 62 9.08 18.12 6.74
C ASP A 62 8.32 17.36 5.65
N MET A 63 9.01 16.94 4.58
CA MET A 63 8.38 16.11 3.54
C MET A 63 7.91 14.76 4.08
N ARG A 64 8.68 14.16 4.99
CA ARG A 64 8.36 12.89 5.64
C ARG A 64 7.16 13.06 6.58
N GLU A 65 7.15 14.11 7.38
CA GLU A 65 6.03 14.43 8.27
C GLU A 65 4.74 14.65 7.47
N GLY A 66 4.81 15.44 6.40
CA GLY A 66 3.67 15.64 5.48
C GLY A 66 3.18 14.33 4.85
N LEU A 67 4.10 13.44 4.46
CA LEU A 67 3.77 12.12 3.94
C LEU A 67 3.07 11.25 5.00
N ILE A 68 3.60 11.20 6.22
CA ILE A 68 3.02 10.44 7.34
C ILE A 68 1.59 10.93 7.61
N HIS A 69 1.38 12.23 7.72
CA HIS A 69 0.05 12.81 7.90
C HIS A 69 -0.91 12.49 6.76
N SER A 70 -0.42 12.46 5.52
CA SER A 70 -1.26 12.13 4.37
C SER A 70 -1.80 10.69 4.42
N ILE A 71 -1.01 9.75 4.96
CA ILE A 71 -1.38 8.33 5.07
C ILE A 71 -2.23 8.09 6.34
N GLN A 72 -1.90 8.76 7.45
CA GLN A 72 -2.65 8.64 8.71
C GLN A 72 -4.06 9.21 8.64
N LYS A 73 -4.34 10.15 7.72
CA LYS A 73 -5.69 10.73 7.59
C LYS A 73 -6.74 9.75 7.04
N GLN A 74 -6.33 8.55 6.62
CA GLN A 74 -7.22 7.46 6.21
C GLN A 74 -7.59 6.51 7.35
N VAL A 75 -7.69 7.01 8.60
CA VAL A 75 -8.27 6.25 9.70
C VAL A 75 -9.77 6.52 9.67
N GLU A 76 -10.55 5.47 9.38
CA GLU A 76 -12.00 5.48 9.48
C GLU A 76 -12.38 6.06 10.83
N ILE A 77 -13.28 7.06 10.83
CA ILE A 77 -13.91 7.52 12.04
C ILE A 77 -14.71 6.32 12.53
N ASP A 78 -14.19 5.59 13.53
CA ASP A 78 -15.04 4.78 14.39
C ASP A 78 -16.07 5.76 14.93
N GLU A 79 -17.30 5.69 14.41
CA GLU A 79 -18.41 6.45 14.96
C GLU A 79 -18.40 6.19 16.47
N PRO A 80 -18.28 7.22 17.32
CA PRO A 80 -18.39 6.99 18.74
C PRO A 80 -19.78 6.42 18.96
N GLU A 81 -19.87 5.15 19.33
CA GLU A 81 -21.12 4.48 19.66
C GLU A 81 -21.89 5.38 20.62
N ALA A 82 -22.92 6.06 20.11
CA ALA A 82 -23.57 7.17 20.77
C ALA A 82 -24.56 6.68 21.84
N VAL A 83 -24.23 5.62 22.56
CA VAL A 83 -24.91 5.23 23.80
C VAL A 83 -24.02 4.20 24.48
N ALA A 84 -23.37 4.59 25.57
CA ALA A 84 -23.05 3.60 26.59
C ALA A 84 -24.37 2.90 26.92
N ALA A 85 -24.47 1.60 26.58
CA ALA A 85 -25.64 0.80 26.88
C ALA A 85 -26.05 1.06 28.35
N PRO A 86 -27.34 1.31 28.64
CA PRO A 86 -27.78 1.57 30.01
C PRO A 86 -27.32 0.42 30.88
N VAL A 87 -26.50 0.70 31.90
CA VAL A 87 -26.11 -0.32 32.87
C VAL A 87 -27.39 -0.72 33.60
N LEU A 88 -27.97 -1.85 33.22
CA LEU A 88 -29.16 -2.38 33.89
C LEU A 88 -28.79 -2.61 35.36
N PRO A 89 -29.60 -2.13 36.32
CA PRO A 89 -29.40 -2.44 37.73
C PRO A 89 -29.39 -3.96 37.88
N HIS A 90 -28.60 -4.48 38.83
CA HIS A 90 -28.32 -5.92 38.97
C HIS A 90 -29.58 -6.81 38.95
N ALA A 91 -30.72 -6.29 39.43
CA ALA A 91 -32.01 -6.97 39.45
C ALA A 91 -32.69 -7.17 38.07
N LEU A 92 -32.27 -6.43 37.03
CA LEU A 92 -32.83 -6.49 35.68
C LEU A 92 -31.86 -7.10 34.66
N ARG A 93 -30.68 -7.55 35.09
CA ARG A 93 -29.81 -8.34 34.23
C ARG A 93 -30.47 -9.69 33.98
N PRO A 94 -30.68 -10.12 32.73
CA PRO A 94 -31.07 -11.49 32.47
C PRO A 94 -29.96 -12.37 33.06
N MET A 95 -30.31 -13.32 33.93
CA MET A 95 -29.39 -14.39 34.27
C MET A 95 -29.20 -15.27 33.03
N LEU A 96 -28.36 -14.83 32.10
CA LEU A 96 -27.72 -15.78 31.19
C LEU A 96 -26.88 -16.70 32.06
N GLY A 97 -27.03 -18.00 31.78
CA GLY A 97 -26.59 -19.11 32.60
C GLY A 97 -25.27 -18.83 33.30
N ARG A 98 -25.31 -18.92 34.62
CA ARG A 98 -24.12 -19.02 35.47
C ARG A 98 -23.12 -19.93 34.76
N ASP A 99 -22.02 -19.36 34.28
CA ASP A 99 -20.93 -20.14 33.73
C ASP A 99 -20.46 -21.05 34.86
N ASP A 100 -20.82 -22.32 34.77
CA ASP A 100 -20.23 -23.34 35.61
C ASP A 100 -18.80 -23.51 35.05
N PRO A 101 -17.76 -23.12 35.81
CA PRO A 101 -16.38 -23.22 35.34
C PRO A 101 -15.95 -24.68 35.06
N SER A 102 -16.79 -25.67 35.38
CA SER A 102 -16.57 -27.07 35.01
C SER A 102 -16.77 -27.37 33.51
N ILE A 103 -17.38 -26.47 32.74
CA ILE A 103 -17.65 -26.68 31.31
C ILE A 103 -16.42 -26.29 30.46
N ASP A 104 -15.71 -25.22 30.83
CA ASP A 104 -14.47 -24.77 30.18
C ASP A 104 -13.28 -25.73 30.36
N ALA A 105 -13.35 -26.63 31.34
CA ALA A 105 -12.28 -27.59 31.62
C ALA A 105 -12.33 -28.85 30.72
N LYS A 106 -13.31 -28.97 29.83
CA LYS A 106 -13.45 -30.13 28.93
C LYS A 106 -12.91 -29.81 27.55
N ILE A 107 -11.60 -29.90 27.40
CA ILE A 107 -10.95 -29.95 26.09
C ILE A 107 -11.16 -31.37 25.55
N ASP A 108 -11.92 -31.53 24.47
CA ASP A 108 -12.02 -32.81 23.74
C ASP A 108 -10.68 -33.10 23.06
N THR A 109 -9.78 -33.80 23.76
CA THR A 109 -8.53 -34.31 23.19
C THR A 109 -8.84 -35.51 22.29
N MET A 110 -9.01 -35.27 20.99
CA MET A 110 -9.07 -36.33 20.00
C MET A 110 -7.68 -36.94 19.82
N SER A 111 -7.59 -38.27 19.68
CA SER A 111 -6.30 -38.92 19.37
C SER A 111 -5.79 -38.46 18.01
N GLU A 112 -4.46 -38.36 17.88
CA GLU A 112 -3.78 -37.95 16.64
C GLU A 112 -4.22 -38.80 15.43
N GLU A 113 -4.51 -40.08 15.66
CA GLU A 113 -5.04 -41.01 14.66
C GLU A 113 -6.42 -40.61 14.12
N ALA A 114 -7.28 -40.06 14.98
CA ALA A 114 -8.62 -39.60 14.60
C ALA A 114 -8.55 -38.31 13.77
N LEU A 115 -7.59 -37.43 14.09
CA LEU A 115 -7.31 -36.22 13.32
C LEU A 115 -6.70 -36.54 11.95
N LEU A 116 -5.76 -37.49 11.89
CA LEU A 116 -5.16 -37.96 10.63
C LEU A 116 -6.18 -38.58 9.69
N ARG A 117 -7.07 -39.44 10.20
CA ARG A 117 -8.11 -40.07 9.38
C ARG A 117 -9.12 -39.06 8.81
N ALA A 118 -9.49 -38.05 9.59
CA ALA A 118 -10.39 -36.99 9.13
C ALA A 118 -9.77 -36.16 8.00
N LEU A 119 -8.45 -35.92 8.06
CA LEU A 119 -7.69 -35.23 7.03
C LEU A 119 -7.56 -36.07 5.75
N GLU A 120 -7.25 -37.36 5.87
CA GLU A 120 -7.14 -38.27 4.73
C GLU A 120 -8.46 -38.45 3.98
N GLN A 121 -9.61 -38.36 4.66
CA GLN A 121 -10.93 -38.38 4.01
C GLN A 121 -11.27 -37.09 3.26
N GLN A 122 -10.56 -35.99 3.52
CA GLN A 122 -10.81 -34.68 2.94
C GLN A 122 -9.90 -34.33 1.76
N VAL A 123 -8.90 -35.16 1.44
CA VAL A 123 -8.04 -34.94 0.27
C VAL A 123 -8.69 -35.58 -0.96
N PRO A 124 -9.21 -34.81 -1.93
CA PRO A 124 -9.62 -35.37 -3.21
C PRO A 124 -8.39 -35.87 -3.98
N GLU A 125 -8.39 -37.14 -4.38
CA GLU A 125 -7.41 -37.73 -5.29
C GLU A 125 -7.59 -37.15 -6.71
N GLU A 126 -6.87 -36.07 -7.02
CA GLU A 126 -6.82 -35.47 -8.36
C GLU A 126 -5.84 -36.25 -9.27
N PRO A 127 -6.28 -36.81 -10.42
CA PRO A 127 -5.38 -37.47 -11.36
C PRO A 127 -4.54 -36.44 -12.15
N SER A 128 -3.27 -36.31 -11.77
CA SER A 128 -2.11 -35.87 -12.56
C SER A 128 -2.40 -35.41 -14.01
N PHE A 129 -2.63 -34.10 -14.19
CA PHE A 129 -2.66 -33.44 -15.51
C PHE A 129 -1.23 -33.38 -16.10
N LYS A 130 -0.94 -34.27 -17.06
CA LYS A 130 0.30 -34.28 -17.86
C LYS A 130 0.43 -32.98 -18.66
N GLY A 131 1.54 -32.27 -18.45
CA GLY A 131 1.87 -31.05 -19.18
C GLY A 131 2.30 -31.31 -20.63
N GLU A 132 1.74 -30.52 -21.54
CA GLU A 132 2.28 -30.26 -22.87
C GLU A 132 2.09 -28.77 -23.18
N GLY A 133 3.17 -28.01 -23.10
CA GLY A 133 3.22 -26.64 -23.63
C GLY A 133 3.74 -26.66 -25.07
N PRO A 134 3.08 -26.02 -26.04
CA PRO A 134 3.66 -25.89 -27.37
C PRO A 134 4.53 -24.63 -27.45
N SER A 135 5.76 -24.88 -27.86
CA SER A 135 6.73 -23.94 -28.38
C SER A 135 6.19 -23.10 -29.54
N GLY A 136 6.62 -21.85 -29.65
CA GLY A 136 6.65 -21.16 -30.94
C GLY A 136 6.42 -19.66 -30.86
N ALA A 137 7.44 -18.90 -30.49
CA ALA A 137 7.51 -17.48 -30.79
C ALA A 137 8.51 -17.25 -31.93
N PRO A 138 8.09 -16.60 -33.04
CA PRO A 138 9.02 -15.83 -33.84
C PRO A 138 8.70 -14.33 -33.76
N GLN A 139 9.80 -13.58 -33.68
CA GLN A 139 9.93 -12.13 -33.66
C GLN A 139 9.22 -11.44 -34.83
N GLY A 140 8.71 -10.23 -34.58
CA GLY A 140 8.23 -9.36 -35.65
C GLY A 140 8.00 -7.92 -35.19
N ARG A 141 9.04 -7.08 -35.36
CA ARG A 141 8.99 -5.61 -35.23
C ARG A 141 7.90 -5.01 -36.14
N ARG A 142 7.02 -4.14 -35.61
CA ARG A 142 6.37 -3.07 -36.39
C ARG A 142 5.64 -2.03 -35.51
N TYR A 143 6.32 -0.94 -35.13
CA TYR A 143 5.67 0.34 -34.81
C TYR A 143 6.48 1.49 -35.43
N GLU A 144 6.48 1.55 -36.75
CA GLU A 144 6.68 2.80 -37.49
C GLU A 144 5.47 2.98 -38.39
N ARG A 145 4.54 3.83 -37.96
CA ARG A 145 3.59 4.54 -38.82
C ARG A 145 2.88 5.57 -37.95
N PHE A 146 3.25 6.85 -38.07
CA PHE A 146 2.34 8.00 -38.09
C PHE A 146 3.17 9.25 -38.42
N ALA A 147 3.40 9.45 -39.71
CA ALA A 147 3.74 10.74 -40.31
C ALA A 147 2.59 11.11 -41.26
N ALA A 148 1.85 12.15 -40.89
CA ALA A 148 0.98 13.01 -41.71
C ALA A 148 0.54 14.13 -40.74
N GLY A 149 0.91 15.40 -40.89
CA GLY A 149 0.70 16.23 -42.08
C GLY A 149 -0.61 17.00 -41.89
N HIS A 150 -0.54 18.20 -41.30
CA HIS A 150 -1.61 19.22 -41.38
C HIS A 150 -1.06 20.63 -41.16
N ASP A 151 -0.52 21.14 -42.25
CA ASP A 151 -0.51 22.51 -42.76
C ASP A 151 -1.89 23.17 -42.45
N GLY A 152 -1.99 24.37 -41.88
CA GLY A 152 -1.69 25.63 -42.56
C GLY A 152 -3.00 26.31 -42.99
N SER A 153 -3.56 27.17 -42.13
CA SER A 153 -4.47 28.28 -42.48
C SER A 153 -4.46 29.33 -41.38
#